data_AF-A0A9E4WPB9-F1
#
_entry.id   AF-A0A9E4WPB9-F1
#
_cell.length_a   1.000
_cell.length_b   1.000
_cell.length_c   1.000
_cell.angle_alpha   90.00
_cell.angle_beta   90.00
_cell.angle_gamma   90.00
#
_symmetry.space_group_name_H-M   'P 1'
#
loop_
_entity.id
_entity.type
_entity.pdbx_description
1 polymer ?
#
loop_
_entity_poly.entity_id
_entity_poly.type
_entity_poly.pdbx_seq_one_letter_code
_entity_poly.pdbx_strand_id
1 'polypeptide(L)'
;MSPRAACRLESLGFTQVYDYTTGLADWTSNGLPTEGKLVGVTREGVVRKDALRVRDAVRTDIATCRLQDTLGTVAERLRSAGQRQCVVTSEEGVVLGRIRGRALEGDPDAAVEAVMESGPSTIRPDVSLAEFTKHMRAKHVASVLVTASTGQLIGILYRKDAEEK
;
A
#
# COMPACT_ATOMS: atom_id res chain seq x y z
N MET A 1 -6.96 2.98 21.09
CA MET A 1 -7.69 1.94 21.86
C MET A 1 -8.57 2.71 22.82
N SER A 2 -9.86 2.41 22.99
CA SER A 2 -10.70 3.28 23.83
C SER A 2 -10.07 3.51 25.23
N PRO A 3 -10.10 4.74 25.79
CA PRO A 3 -9.51 5.04 27.10
C PRO A 3 -9.91 4.05 28.21
N ARG A 4 -11.17 3.57 28.18
CA ARG A 4 -11.67 2.56 29.12
C ARG A 4 -10.90 1.24 29.08
N ALA A 5 -10.50 0.79 27.90
CA ALA A 5 -9.71 -0.43 27.73
C ALA A 5 -8.24 -0.21 28.11
N ALA A 6 -7.69 0.96 27.83
CA ALA A 6 -6.35 1.34 28.27
C ALA A 6 -6.22 1.29 29.80
N CYS A 7 -7.12 1.97 30.53
CA CYS A 7 -7.14 1.91 32.00
C CYS A 7 -7.32 0.48 32.53
N ARG A 8 -8.09 -0.38 31.83
CA ARG A 8 -8.22 -1.78 32.22
C ARG A 8 -6.89 -2.54 32.09
N LEU A 9 -6.13 -2.32 31.02
CA LEU A 9 -4.81 -2.95 30.84
C LEU A 9 -3.80 -2.45 31.87
N GLU A 10 -3.78 -1.14 32.15
CA GLU A 10 -2.92 -0.57 33.20
C GLU A 10 -3.23 -1.21 34.56
N SER A 11 -4.51 -1.39 34.90
CA SER A 11 -4.93 -2.07 36.14
C SER A 11 -4.48 -3.55 36.23
N LEU A 12 -4.17 -4.17 35.10
CA LEU A 12 -3.65 -5.54 35.02
C LEU A 12 -2.11 -5.59 35.04
N GLY A 13 -1.43 -4.45 35.22
CA GLY A 13 0.03 -4.36 35.34
C GLY A 13 0.78 -4.14 34.02
N PHE A 14 0.08 -3.87 32.92
CA PHE A 14 0.73 -3.49 31.66
C PHE A 14 1.27 -2.05 31.75
N THR A 15 2.54 -1.85 31.38
CA THR A 15 3.24 -0.55 31.50
C THR A 15 3.44 0.19 30.18
N GLN A 16 3.13 -0.46 29.06
CA GLN A 16 3.24 0.09 27.71
C GLN A 16 1.86 0.10 27.05
N VAL A 17 0.97 0.93 27.62
CA VAL A 17 -0.41 1.09 27.16
C VAL A 17 -0.52 2.44 26.48
N TYR A 18 -1.07 2.45 25.27
CA TYR A 18 -1.19 3.64 24.45
C TYR A 18 -2.64 3.86 24.01
N ASP A 19 -3.12 5.09 24.15
CA ASP A 19 -4.38 5.50 23.54
C ASP A 19 -4.15 5.91 22.08
N TYR A 20 -4.46 4.99 21.17
CA TYR A 20 -4.66 5.32 19.77
C TYR A 20 -6.03 5.98 19.54
N THR A 21 -6.04 7.32 19.56
CA THR A 21 -7.23 8.17 19.60
C THR A 21 -8.08 8.16 18.34
N THR A 22 -7.46 7.91 17.17
CA THR A 22 -8.16 7.85 15.87
C THR A 22 -8.95 6.56 15.67
N GLY A 23 -8.75 5.56 16.53
CA GLY A 23 -9.56 4.35 16.61
C GLY A 23 -9.13 3.19 15.70
N LEU A 24 -9.85 2.06 15.81
CA LEU A 24 -9.48 0.81 15.13
C LEU A 24 -9.61 0.91 13.60
N ALA A 25 -10.60 1.65 13.09
CA ALA A 25 -10.78 1.82 11.66
C ALA A 25 -9.58 2.54 11.02
N ASP A 26 -9.11 3.63 11.63
CA ASP A 26 -7.90 4.31 11.18
C ASP A 26 -6.66 3.41 11.31
N TRP A 27 -6.53 2.69 12.42
CA TRP A 27 -5.44 1.72 12.61
C TRP A 27 -5.35 0.71 11.45
N THR A 28 -6.49 0.11 11.07
CA THR A 28 -6.53 -0.85 9.97
C THR A 28 -6.32 -0.20 8.62
N SER A 29 -6.85 1.00 8.38
CA SER A 29 -6.66 1.74 7.12
C SER A 29 -5.24 2.27 6.92
N ASN A 30 -4.44 2.36 7.98
CA ASN A 30 -3.00 2.58 7.91
C ASN A 30 -2.20 1.27 7.74
N GLY A 31 -2.87 0.12 7.58
CA GLY A 31 -2.23 -1.17 7.34
C GLY A 31 -1.57 -1.76 8.59
N LEU A 32 -1.78 -1.19 9.77
CA LEU A 32 -1.08 -1.59 11.00
C LEU A 32 -1.45 -3.00 11.46
N PRO A 33 -0.53 -3.73 12.13
CA PRO A 33 -0.75 -5.12 12.53
C PRO A 33 -2.02 -5.32 13.36
N THR A 34 -2.72 -6.43 13.13
CA THR A 34 -3.91 -6.84 13.90
C THR A 34 -3.84 -8.31 14.25
N GLU A 35 -4.58 -8.74 15.27
CA GLU A 35 -4.71 -10.15 15.67
C GLU A 35 -6.17 -10.52 15.91
N GLY A 36 -6.46 -11.84 15.95
CA GLY A 36 -7.77 -12.37 16.35
C GLY A 36 -8.40 -13.36 15.35
N LYS A 37 -9.72 -13.47 15.37
CA LYS A 37 -10.46 -14.42 14.50
C LYS A 37 -10.71 -13.90 13.08
N LEU A 38 -10.54 -12.60 12.85
CA LEU A 38 -10.82 -11.95 11.57
C LEU A 38 -9.55 -11.57 10.80
N VAL A 39 -8.39 -12.07 11.21
CA VAL A 39 -7.15 -11.98 10.43
C VAL A 39 -7.04 -13.15 9.45
N GLY A 40 -6.62 -12.81 8.23
CA GLY A 40 -6.42 -13.74 7.13
C GLY A 40 -5.25 -14.69 7.33
N VAL A 41 -4.30 -14.38 8.22
CA VAL A 41 -3.25 -15.30 8.66
C VAL A 41 -3.25 -15.33 10.20
N THR A 42 -3.38 -16.52 10.78
CA THR A 42 -3.32 -16.69 12.24
C THR A 42 -1.88 -16.75 12.75
N ARG A 43 -1.71 -16.67 14.08
CA ARG A 43 -0.38 -16.85 14.71
C ARG A 43 0.24 -18.22 14.40
N GLU A 44 -0.60 -19.22 14.17
CA GLU A 44 -0.22 -20.59 13.81
C GLU A 44 0.05 -20.75 12.30
N GLY A 45 0.01 -19.65 11.51
CA GLY A 45 0.26 -19.67 10.07
C GLY A 45 -0.91 -20.19 9.23
N VAL A 46 -2.09 -20.38 9.82
CA VAL A 46 -3.28 -20.82 9.08
C VAL A 46 -3.84 -19.67 8.25
N VAL A 47 -3.95 -19.89 6.94
CA VAL A 47 -4.49 -18.89 6.00
C VAL A 47 -6.01 -19.07 5.85
N ARG A 48 -6.76 -18.01 6.16
CA ARG A 48 -8.21 -17.89 5.94
C ARG A 48 -8.46 -16.93 4.79
N LYS A 49 -8.66 -17.48 3.59
CA LYS A 49 -8.77 -16.70 2.34
C LYS A 49 -9.89 -15.66 2.37
N ASP A 50 -10.99 -15.96 3.06
CA ASP A 50 -12.15 -15.09 3.25
C ASP A 50 -11.87 -13.89 4.18
N ALA A 51 -10.86 -13.99 5.04
CA ALA A 51 -10.44 -12.94 5.97
C ALA A 51 -9.19 -12.17 5.50
N LEU A 52 -8.59 -12.54 4.36
CA LEU A 52 -7.45 -11.82 3.79
C LEU A 52 -7.85 -10.41 3.38
N ARG A 53 -6.95 -9.47 3.68
CA ARG A 53 -7.03 -8.07 3.30
C ARG A 53 -6.05 -7.76 2.19
N VAL A 54 -6.27 -6.64 1.51
CA VAL A 54 -5.38 -6.17 0.43
C VAL A 54 -3.92 -6.19 0.87
N ARG A 55 -3.61 -5.68 2.07
CA ARG A 55 -2.24 -5.66 2.62
C ARG A 55 -1.53 -7.02 2.67
N ASP A 56 -2.27 -8.13 2.76
CA ASP A 56 -1.69 -9.47 2.89
C ASP A 56 -1.09 -9.99 1.57
N ALA A 57 -1.33 -9.26 0.46
CA ALA A 57 -0.87 -9.58 -0.89
C ALA A 57 -0.13 -8.41 -1.58
N VAL A 58 0.16 -7.33 -0.84
CA VAL A 58 0.87 -6.16 -1.39
C VAL A 58 2.36 -6.45 -1.54
N ARG A 59 2.92 -6.01 -2.67
CA ARG A 59 4.37 -5.88 -2.83
C ARG A 59 4.83 -4.51 -2.34
N THR A 60 5.75 -4.52 -1.39
CA THR A 60 6.29 -3.31 -0.74
C THR A 60 7.65 -2.90 -1.32
N ASP A 61 8.33 -3.81 -2.03
CA ASP A 61 9.61 -3.59 -2.72
C ASP A 61 9.40 -2.83 -4.03
N ILE A 62 8.95 -1.59 -3.93
CA ILE A 62 8.58 -0.77 -5.10
C ILE A 62 9.50 0.44 -5.25
N ALA A 63 9.86 0.75 -6.49
CA ALA A 63 10.64 1.92 -6.81
C ALA A 63 9.80 3.20 -6.63
N THR A 64 10.41 4.19 -5.99
CA THR A 64 9.86 5.53 -5.80
C THR A 64 10.79 6.58 -6.36
N CYS A 65 10.21 7.69 -6.83
CA CYS A 65 10.92 8.84 -7.39
C CYS A 65 10.25 10.14 -6.95
N ARG A 66 10.96 11.26 -7.12
CA ARG A 66 10.47 12.61 -6.78
C ARG A 66 10.03 13.37 -8.03
N LEU A 67 9.25 14.45 -7.85
CA LEU A 67 8.77 15.30 -8.94
C LEU A 67 9.91 15.89 -9.78
N GLN A 68 10.99 16.28 -9.10
CA GLN A 68 12.18 16.89 -9.67
C GLN A 68 13.21 15.89 -10.23
N ASP A 69 13.00 14.58 -10.05
CA ASP A 69 13.89 13.59 -10.65
C ASP A 69 13.79 13.68 -12.19
N THR A 70 14.88 13.38 -12.90
CA THR A 70 14.86 13.27 -14.36
C THR A 70 14.40 11.88 -14.79
N LEU A 71 13.68 11.82 -15.92
CA LEU A 71 13.14 10.58 -16.44
C LEU A 71 14.25 9.56 -16.76
N GLY A 72 15.38 10.00 -17.31
CA GLY A 72 16.52 9.15 -17.66
C GLY A 72 17.08 8.41 -16.44
N THR A 73 17.31 9.13 -15.33
CA THR A 73 17.81 8.54 -14.08
C THR A 73 16.80 7.60 -13.44
N VAL A 74 15.50 7.90 -13.51
CA VAL A 74 14.45 6.99 -13.02
C VAL A 74 14.39 5.72 -13.88
N ALA A 75 14.39 5.87 -15.21
CA ALA A 75 14.31 4.74 -16.14
C ALA A 75 15.52 3.80 -16.01
N GLU A 76 16.72 4.33 -15.81
CA GLU A 76 17.92 3.53 -15.55
C GLU A 76 17.82 2.74 -14.24
N ARG A 77 17.44 3.40 -13.14
CA ARG A 77 17.24 2.75 -11.84
C ARG A 77 16.22 1.61 -11.93
N LEU A 78 15.10 1.84 -12.61
CA LEU A 78 14.07 0.82 -12.83
C LEU A 78 14.61 -0.38 -13.62
N ARG A 79 15.34 -0.13 -14.72
CA ARG A 79 15.96 -1.19 -15.54
C ARG A 79 16.92 -2.04 -14.71
N SER A 80 17.81 -1.41 -13.95
CA SER A 80 18.76 -2.10 -13.07
C SER A 80 18.09 -2.92 -11.97
N ALA A 81 16.94 -2.46 -11.46
CA ALA A 81 16.15 -3.16 -10.46
C ALA A 81 15.16 -4.20 -11.05
N GLY A 82 15.09 -4.33 -12.38
CA GLY A 82 14.11 -5.21 -13.05
C GLY A 82 12.65 -4.75 -12.86
N GLN A 83 12.43 -3.50 -12.49
CA GLN A 83 11.10 -2.92 -12.23
C GLN A 83 10.56 -2.18 -13.45
N ARG A 84 9.23 -2.12 -13.57
CA ARG A 84 8.53 -1.58 -14.76
C ARG A 84 7.71 -0.33 -14.49
N GLN A 85 7.70 0.14 -13.26
CA GLN A 85 6.97 1.34 -12.85
C GLN A 85 7.67 1.99 -11.66
N CYS A 86 7.57 3.32 -11.60
CA CYS A 86 7.97 4.13 -10.45
C CYS A 86 6.74 4.82 -9.88
N VAL A 87 6.58 4.82 -8.55
CA VAL A 87 5.56 5.64 -7.88
C VAL A 87 6.19 6.98 -7.49
N VAL A 88 5.54 8.08 -7.85
CA VAL A 88 6.03 9.42 -7.54
C VAL A 88 5.48 9.83 -6.18
N THR A 89 6.35 10.19 -5.25
CA THR A 89 5.96 10.50 -3.87
C THR A 89 6.55 11.82 -3.36
N SER A 90 5.83 12.49 -2.46
CA SER A 90 6.34 13.62 -1.66
C SER A 90 7.39 13.16 -0.66
N GLU A 91 8.15 14.09 -0.06
CA GLU A 91 9.18 13.76 0.94
C GLU A 91 8.65 12.85 2.06
N GLU A 92 7.42 13.07 2.48
CA GLU A 92 6.69 12.31 3.51
C GLU A 92 6.10 10.97 3.02
N GLY A 93 6.34 10.60 1.77
CA GLY A 93 5.90 9.33 1.17
C GLY A 93 4.46 9.34 0.66
N VAL A 94 3.81 10.51 0.55
CA VAL A 94 2.46 10.63 -0.03
C VAL A 94 2.51 10.43 -1.53
N VAL A 95 1.60 9.62 -2.08
CA VAL A 95 1.52 9.37 -3.53
C VAL A 95 1.03 10.61 -4.27
N LEU A 96 1.83 11.08 -5.23
CA LEU A 96 1.51 12.20 -6.12
C LEU A 96 1.18 11.72 -7.54
N GLY A 97 1.84 10.65 -7.98
CA GLY A 97 1.72 10.15 -9.33
C GLY A 97 2.34 8.77 -9.53
N ARG A 98 2.38 8.32 -10.79
CA ARG A 98 3.16 7.14 -11.20
C ARG A 98 3.67 7.28 -12.63
N ILE A 99 4.78 6.62 -12.93
CA ILE A 99 5.31 6.49 -14.29
C ILE A 99 5.43 5.01 -14.63
N ARG A 100 4.96 4.61 -15.81
CA ARG A 100 4.98 3.22 -16.29
C ARG A 100 4.89 3.15 -17.81
N GLY A 101 5.30 2.02 -18.38
CA GLY A 101 5.16 1.76 -19.81
C GLY A 101 5.83 2.83 -20.68
N ARG A 102 5.15 3.29 -21.73
CA ARG A 102 5.69 4.26 -22.70
C ARG A 102 6.14 5.59 -22.09
N ALA A 103 5.59 5.99 -20.94
CA ALA A 103 6.02 7.20 -20.26
C ALA A 103 7.49 7.12 -19.79
N LEU A 104 8.07 5.92 -19.64
CA LEU A 104 9.49 5.72 -19.32
C LEU A 104 10.42 5.85 -20.54
N GLU A 105 9.86 5.89 -21.75
CA GLU A 105 10.60 5.96 -23.03
C GLU A 105 10.64 7.39 -23.59
N GLY A 106 10.14 8.37 -22.83
CA GLY A 106 10.10 9.78 -23.21
C GLY A 106 11.46 10.47 -23.16
N ASP A 107 11.43 11.80 -23.21
CA ASP A 107 12.62 12.64 -23.11
C ASP A 107 13.38 12.38 -21.77
N PRO A 108 14.62 11.89 -21.81
CA PRO A 108 15.38 11.56 -20.60
C PRO A 108 15.68 12.78 -19.72
N ASP A 109 15.70 13.99 -20.28
CA ASP A 109 15.98 15.23 -19.56
C ASP A 109 14.71 15.85 -18.94
N ALA A 110 13.52 15.33 -19.28
CA ALA A 110 12.27 15.79 -18.72
C ALA A 110 12.16 15.47 -17.21
N ALA A 111 11.62 16.42 -16.45
CA ALA A 111 11.24 16.21 -15.06
C ALA A 111 10.09 15.20 -14.96
N VAL A 112 10.14 14.34 -13.94
CA VAL A 112 9.09 13.35 -13.63
C VAL A 112 7.71 13.99 -13.54
N GLU A 113 7.60 15.16 -12.92
CA GLU A 113 6.34 15.92 -12.80
C GLU A 113 5.64 16.15 -14.14
N ALA A 114 6.41 16.44 -15.19
CA ALA A 114 5.86 16.78 -16.51
C ALA A 114 5.32 15.56 -17.27
N VAL A 115 5.77 14.35 -16.91
CA VAL A 115 5.50 13.11 -17.68
C VAL A 115 4.71 12.06 -16.89
N MET A 116 4.53 12.25 -15.58
CA MET A 116 3.82 11.29 -14.73
C MET A 116 2.31 11.26 -14.99
N GLU A 117 1.69 10.13 -14.70
CA GLU A 117 0.25 10.05 -14.46
C GLU A 117 -0.04 10.62 -13.06
N SER A 118 -0.59 11.83 -13.00
CA SER A 118 -0.94 12.50 -11.74
C SER A 118 -2.16 11.88 -11.08
N GLY A 119 -2.17 11.83 -9.75
CA GLY A 119 -3.35 11.42 -8.95
C GLY A 119 -3.92 10.03 -9.29
N PRO A 120 -3.08 8.97 -9.38
CA PRO A 120 -3.58 7.63 -9.68
C PRO A 120 -4.55 7.15 -8.59
N SER A 121 -5.55 6.37 -8.98
CA SER A 121 -6.47 5.76 -8.02
C SER A 121 -5.72 4.82 -7.07
N THR A 122 -6.04 4.92 -5.78
CA THR A 122 -5.49 4.08 -4.72
C THR A 122 -6.58 3.30 -4.02
N ILE A 123 -6.20 2.21 -3.35
CA ILE A 123 -7.07 1.45 -2.46
C ILE A 123 -6.48 1.42 -1.05
N ARG A 124 -7.34 1.21 -0.05
CA ARG A 124 -6.92 1.05 1.35
C ARG A 124 -6.46 -0.39 1.64
N PRO A 125 -5.51 -0.58 2.56
CA PRO A 125 -4.95 -1.88 2.90
C PRO A 125 -5.93 -2.84 3.58
N ASP A 126 -6.95 -2.32 4.26
CA ASP A 126 -7.94 -3.09 5.05
C ASP A 126 -9.13 -3.62 4.23
N VAL A 127 -9.20 -3.28 2.95
CA VAL A 127 -10.23 -3.81 2.05
C VAL A 127 -10.09 -5.33 1.92
N SER A 128 -11.22 -6.03 1.82
CA SER A 128 -11.27 -7.48 1.54
C SER A 128 -10.52 -7.81 0.25
N LEU A 129 -9.53 -8.71 0.35
CA LEU A 129 -8.77 -9.16 -0.82
C LEU A 129 -9.69 -9.85 -1.82
N ALA A 130 -10.52 -10.79 -1.35
CA ALA A 130 -11.38 -11.59 -2.21
C ALA A 130 -12.41 -10.76 -3.00
N GLU A 131 -13.02 -9.77 -2.36
CA GLU A 131 -13.98 -8.86 -3.00
C GLU A 131 -13.28 -7.95 -4.00
N PHE A 132 -12.12 -7.40 -3.61
CA PHE A 132 -11.39 -6.49 -4.48
C PHE A 132 -10.78 -7.19 -5.69
N THR A 133 -10.31 -8.44 -5.56
CA THR A 133 -9.83 -9.23 -6.70
C THR A 133 -10.95 -9.46 -7.73
N LYS A 134 -12.21 -9.67 -7.29
CA LYS A 134 -13.37 -9.74 -8.21
C LYS A 134 -13.56 -8.41 -8.95
N HIS A 135 -13.43 -7.28 -8.25
CA HIS A 135 -13.51 -5.95 -8.85
C HIS A 135 -12.39 -5.72 -9.88
N MET A 136 -11.15 -6.07 -9.56
CA MET A 136 -10.00 -5.96 -10.47
C MET A 136 -10.19 -6.79 -11.75
N ARG A 137 -10.75 -8.01 -11.64
CA ARG A 137 -11.11 -8.82 -12.82
C ARG A 137 -12.17 -8.14 -13.68
N ALA A 138 -13.28 -7.70 -13.06
CA ALA A 138 -14.38 -7.08 -13.77
C ALA A 138 -13.99 -5.78 -14.50
N LYS A 139 -13.02 -5.04 -13.94
CA LYS A 139 -12.50 -3.79 -14.53
C LYS A 139 -11.25 -3.99 -15.39
N HIS A 140 -10.79 -5.23 -15.58
CA HIS A 140 -9.55 -5.56 -16.28
C HIS A 140 -8.31 -4.81 -15.76
N VAL A 141 -8.27 -4.51 -14.46
CA VAL A 141 -7.16 -3.82 -13.80
C VAL A 141 -6.10 -4.85 -13.39
N ALA A 142 -4.86 -4.65 -13.84
CA ALA A 142 -3.74 -5.54 -13.53
C ALA A 142 -3.07 -5.24 -12.18
N SER A 143 -3.04 -3.97 -11.77
CA SER A 143 -2.46 -3.54 -10.50
C SER A 143 -3.06 -2.23 -10.00
N VAL A 144 -3.05 -2.02 -8.68
CA VAL A 144 -3.48 -0.79 -8.03
C VAL A 144 -2.47 -0.37 -6.96
N LEU A 145 -2.35 0.93 -6.71
CA LEU A 145 -1.55 1.46 -5.62
C LEU A 145 -2.31 1.29 -4.29
N VAL A 146 -1.61 0.87 -3.24
CA VAL A 146 -2.17 0.73 -1.90
C VAL A 146 -1.60 1.83 -1.02
N THR A 147 -2.48 2.57 -0.36
CA THR A 147 -2.09 3.72 0.47
C THR A 147 -2.80 3.72 1.81
N ALA A 148 -2.13 4.28 2.81
CA ALA A 148 -2.69 4.62 4.12
C ALA A 148 -3.83 5.65 4.00
N SER A 149 -4.56 5.89 5.10
CA SER A 149 -5.69 6.84 5.12
C SER A 149 -5.29 8.27 4.71
N THR A 150 -4.07 8.65 5.04
CA THR A 150 -3.35 9.90 4.76
C THR A 150 -2.71 9.97 3.37
N GLY A 151 -2.77 8.89 2.57
CA GLY A 151 -2.21 8.84 1.21
C GLY A 151 -0.75 8.39 1.13
N GLN A 152 -0.11 8.04 2.25
CA GLN A 152 1.23 7.45 2.23
C GLN A 152 1.23 6.10 1.53
N LEU A 153 2.26 5.87 0.73
CA LEU A 153 2.43 4.65 -0.05
C LEU A 153 2.72 3.44 0.86
N ILE A 154 1.90 2.40 0.73
CA ILE A 154 2.15 1.09 1.36
C ILE A 154 2.80 0.14 0.34
N GLY A 155 2.31 0.15 -0.91
CA GLY A 155 2.86 -0.69 -1.96
C GLY A 155 1.95 -0.81 -3.18
N ILE A 156 2.14 -1.88 -3.94
CA ILE A 156 1.31 -2.20 -5.11
C ILE A 156 0.68 -3.58 -4.95
N LEU A 157 -0.63 -3.65 -5.14
CA LEU A 157 -1.33 -4.93 -5.28
C LEU A 157 -1.38 -5.29 -6.77
N TYR A 158 -0.78 -6.42 -7.14
CA TYR A 158 -0.96 -7.03 -8.45
C TYR A 158 -2.10 -8.04 -8.39
N ARG A 159 -2.95 -8.06 -9.42
CA ARG A 159 -4.06 -9.01 -9.50
C ARG A 159 -3.58 -10.46 -9.44
N LYS A 160 -2.44 -10.76 -10.09
CA LYS A 160 -1.83 -12.09 -10.09
C LYS A 160 -1.53 -12.56 -8.66
N ASP A 161 -0.87 -11.73 -7.86
CA ASP A 161 -0.53 -12.07 -6.47
C ASP A 161 -1.80 -12.22 -5.61
N ALA A 162 -2.81 -11.38 -5.87
CA ALA A 162 -4.11 -11.46 -5.21
C ALA A 162 -4.88 -12.74 -5.55
N GLU A 163 -4.65 -13.32 -6.73
CA GLU A 163 -5.27 -14.57 -7.20
C GLU A 163 -4.52 -15.82 -6.72
N GLU A 164 -3.23 -15.69 -6.38
CA GLU A 164 -2.39 -16.79 -5.87
C GLU A 164 -2.54 -17.03 -4.36
N LYS A 165 -3.06 -16.06 -3.62
CA LYS A 165 -3.33 -16.17 -2.17
C LYS A 165 -4.51 -17.09 -1.84
#